data_AF-A0A6L6L5H0-F1
#
_entry.id   AF-A0A6L6L5H0-F1
#
_cell.length_a   1.000
_cell.length_b   1.000
_cell.length_c   1.000
_cell.angle_alpha   90.00
_cell.angle_beta   90.00
_cell.angle_gamma   90.00
#
_symmetry.space_group_name_H-M   'P 1'
#
loop_
_entity.id
_entity.type
_entity.pdbx_description
1 polymer ?
#
loop_
_entity_poly.entity_id
_entity_poly.type
_entity_poly.pdbx_seq_one_letter_code
_entity_poly.pdbx_strand_id
1 'polypeptide(L)'
;MKEIKCLEANKYQDSNYEKYENGIYRKDNLFFVTLSFIQEPELGEGKDASSISQYPLEDLLDKFGVYISDFYKSENDAGKDTCYLEFASSDAKDIINLLTIINKHVYNRNVIIDGEETVTLIIE
;
A
#
# COMPACT_ATOMS: atom_id res chain seq x y z
N MET A 1 5.55 -5.88 -5.67
CA MET A 1 5.58 -4.56 -5.03
C MET A 1 6.88 -4.47 -4.27
N LYS A 2 7.80 -3.63 -4.74
CA LYS A 2 9.12 -3.44 -4.14
C LYS A 2 9.41 -1.98 -3.81
N GLU A 3 10.53 -1.76 -3.13
CA GLU A 3 11.00 -0.44 -2.72
C GLU A 3 9.95 0.36 -1.93
N ILE A 4 9.20 -0.34 -1.07
CA ILE A 4 8.09 0.25 -0.32
C ILE A 4 8.62 1.23 0.70
N LYS A 5 8.15 2.49 0.62
CA LYS A 5 8.59 3.62 1.46
C LYS A 5 7.39 4.40 1.98
N CYS A 6 7.48 4.88 3.21
CA CYS A 6 6.55 5.88 3.75
C CYS A 6 6.88 7.27 3.17
N LEU A 7 5.84 8.03 2.83
CA LEU A 7 5.95 9.39 2.33
C LEU A 7 5.11 10.35 3.16
N GLU A 8 5.66 11.54 3.40
CA GLU A 8 4.89 12.67 3.93
C GLU A 8 4.24 13.40 2.75
N ALA A 9 2.97 13.12 2.50
CA ALA A 9 2.22 13.78 1.43
C ALA A 9 1.91 15.24 1.78
N ASN A 10 1.95 16.13 0.79
CA ASN A 10 1.71 17.58 0.99
C ASN A 10 0.35 17.88 1.64
N LYS A 11 -0.68 17.05 1.39
CA LYS A 11 -2.02 17.24 1.98
C LYS A 11 -2.04 17.12 3.51
N TYR A 12 -1.03 16.47 4.12
CA TYR A 12 -0.91 16.41 5.57
C TYR A 12 -0.48 17.73 6.21
N GLN A 13 -0.07 18.72 5.42
CA GLN A 13 0.18 20.09 5.91
C GLN A 13 -1.11 20.90 6.10
N ASP A 14 -2.27 20.38 5.66
CA ASP A 14 -3.57 20.97 5.97
C ASP A 14 -3.85 20.86 7.48
N SER A 15 -4.38 21.93 8.07
CA SER A 15 -4.72 22.02 9.51
C SER A 15 -5.67 20.95 10.02
N ASN A 16 -6.38 20.24 9.14
CA ASN A 16 -7.29 19.17 9.51
C ASN A 16 -6.59 17.81 9.76
N TYR A 17 -5.31 17.68 9.41
CA TYR A 17 -4.51 16.51 9.74
C TYR A 17 -3.65 16.78 10.96
N GLU A 18 -3.65 15.85 11.88
CA GLU A 18 -2.78 15.83 13.05
C GLU A 18 -1.75 14.73 12.89
N LYS A 19 -0.47 15.04 13.12
CA LYS A 19 0.56 14.00 13.14
C LYS A 19 0.32 13.08 14.34
N TYR A 20 0.19 11.78 14.09
CA TYR A 20 0.01 10.78 15.14
C TYR A 20 1.36 10.20 15.57
N GLU A 21 2.03 9.44 14.70
CA GLU A 21 3.40 8.93 14.91
C GLU A 21 3.98 8.42 13.59
N ASN A 22 5.32 8.31 13.45
CA ASN A 22 5.99 7.56 12.36
C ASN A 22 5.42 7.72 10.93
N GLY A 23 5.06 8.94 10.52
CA GLY A 23 4.49 9.22 9.19
C GLY A 23 3.00 8.88 9.05
N ILE A 24 2.36 8.44 10.14
CA ILE A 24 0.91 8.28 10.30
C ILE A 24 0.30 9.62 10.69
N TYR A 25 -0.78 9.97 10.01
CA TYR A 25 -1.58 11.16 10.28
C TYR A 25 -2.99 10.74 10.69
N ARG A 26 -3.64 11.57 11.50
CA ARG A 26 -5.01 11.39 11.95
C ARG A 26 -5.86 12.55 11.45
N LYS A 27 -7.06 12.22 10.99
CA LYS A 27 -8.12 13.21 10.74
C LYS A 27 -9.44 12.58 11.15
N ASP A 28 -10.20 13.29 11.98
CA ASP A 28 -11.39 12.76 12.63
C ASP A 28 -11.09 11.43 13.38
N ASN A 29 -11.83 10.36 13.08
CA ASN A 29 -11.65 9.03 13.68
C ASN A 29 -10.86 8.07 12.76
N LEU A 30 -10.07 8.58 11.82
CA LEU A 30 -9.33 7.79 10.85
C LEU A 30 -7.83 8.09 10.92
N PHE A 31 -7.03 7.06 10.64
CA PHE A 31 -5.57 7.09 10.56
C PHE A 31 -5.15 6.83 9.12
N PHE A 32 -4.14 7.56 8.66
CA PHE A 32 -3.71 7.62 7.28
C PHE A 32 -2.19 7.44 7.18
N VAL A 33 -1.75 6.74 6.13
CA VAL A 33 -0.35 6.73 5.72
C VAL A 33 -0.25 6.72 4.20
N THR A 34 0.71 7.44 3.66
CA THR A 34 1.02 7.37 2.23
C THR A 34 2.22 6.48 2.01
N LEU A 35 2.08 5.44 1.18
CA LEU A 35 3.18 4.60 0.75
C LEU A 35 3.47 4.82 -0.73
N SER A 36 4.74 4.75 -1.10
CA SER A 36 5.17 4.54 -2.48
C SER A 36 5.80 3.19 -2.68
N PHE A 37 5.65 2.63 -3.88
CA PHE A 37 6.24 1.35 -4.28
C PHE A 37 6.42 1.29 -5.80
N ILE A 38 7.16 0.27 -6.26
CA ILE A 38 7.31 -0.07 -7.67
C ILE A 38 6.59 -1.40 -7.93
N GLN A 39 5.85 -1.48 -9.03
CA GLN A 39 5.21 -2.72 -9.47
C GLN A 39 6.19 -3.63 -10.20
N GLU A 40 5.91 -4.93 -10.17
CA GLU A 40 6.74 -5.98 -10.75
C GLU A 40 5.94 -6.81 -11.77
N PRO A 41 5.92 -6.39 -13.05
CA PRO A 41 5.19 -7.10 -14.11
C PRO A 41 5.60 -8.56 -14.26
N GLU A 42 6.86 -8.89 -13.94
CA GLU A 42 7.39 -10.25 -13.90
C GLU A 42 6.73 -11.14 -12.83
N LEU A 43 6.06 -10.55 -11.85
CA LEU A 43 5.27 -11.22 -10.81
C LEU A 43 3.75 -11.06 -11.03
N GLY A 44 3.34 -10.57 -12.21
CA GLY A 44 1.93 -10.43 -12.57
C GLY A 44 1.29 -9.10 -12.13
N GLU A 45 2.09 -8.12 -11.71
CA GLU A 45 1.61 -6.80 -11.33
C GLU A 45 1.45 -5.85 -12.52
N GLY A 46 0.96 -4.63 -12.26
CA GLY A 46 0.76 -3.61 -13.26
C GLY A 46 2.08 -3.12 -13.87
N LYS A 47 2.02 -2.65 -15.12
CA LYS A 47 3.22 -2.25 -15.88
C LYS A 47 3.92 -1.02 -15.30
N ASP A 48 3.14 -0.06 -14.83
CA ASP A 48 3.57 1.26 -14.36
C ASP A 48 2.50 1.87 -13.45
N ALA A 49 2.77 3.03 -12.86
CA ALA A 49 1.88 3.63 -11.85
C ALA A 49 0.49 3.99 -12.38
N SER A 50 0.29 4.15 -13.70
CA SER A 50 -1.03 4.50 -14.27
C SER A 50 -2.05 3.35 -14.17
N SER A 51 -1.58 2.13 -13.88
CA SER A 51 -2.41 0.96 -13.70
C SER A 51 -1.86 0.11 -12.56
N ILE A 52 -2.23 0.48 -11.33
CA ILE A 52 -1.92 -0.31 -10.13
C ILE A 52 -2.73 -1.60 -10.17
N SER A 53 -2.05 -2.75 -10.07
CA SER A 53 -2.67 -4.06 -10.10
C SER A 53 -3.52 -4.33 -8.86
N GLN A 54 -4.60 -5.08 -9.07
CA GLN A 54 -5.45 -5.59 -8.00
C GLN A 54 -4.69 -6.53 -7.06
N TYR A 55 -3.79 -7.37 -7.59
CA TYR A 55 -2.94 -8.25 -6.80
C TYR A 55 -1.48 -7.80 -6.90
N PRO A 56 -0.72 -7.74 -5.79
CA PRO A 56 -1.06 -8.22 -4.44
C PRO A 56 -1.87 -7.21 -3.58
N LEU A 57 -2.33 -6.09 -4.14
CA LEU A 57 -2.95 -5.01 -3.37
C LEU A 57 -4.14 -5.46 -2.52
N GLU A 58 -5.11 -6.17 -3.07
CA GLU A 58 -6.30 -6.61 -2.33
C GLU A 58 -5.94 -7.53 -1.16
N ASP A 59 -5.07 -8.52 -1.37
CA ASP A 59 -4.62 -9.40 -0.29
C ASP A 59 -3.87 -8.62 0.82
N LEU A 60 -3.14 -7.56 0.45
CA LEU A 60 -2.49 -6.67 1.40
C LEU A 60 -3.53 -5.88 2.22
N LEU A 61 -4.55 -5.32 1.56
CA LEU A 61 -5.64 -4.59 2.22
C LEU A 61 -6.37 -5.49 3.22
N ASP A 62 -6.75 -6.70 2.80
CA ASP A 62 -7.44 -7.69 3.62
C ASP A 62 -6.58 -8.17 4.80
N LYS A 63 -5.30 -8.45 4.56
CA LYS A 63 -4.36 -8.91 5.60
C LYS A 63 -4.21 -7.91 6.75
N PHE A 64 -4.22 -6.61 6.43
CA PHE A 64 -3.95 -5.56 7.40
C PHE A 64 -5.19 -4.79 7.87
N GLY A 65 -6.37 -5.06 7.29
CA GLY A 65 -7.61 -4.38 7.68
C GLY A 65 -7.65 -2.90 7.26
N VAL A 66 -6.99 -2.55 6.16
CA VAL A 66 -6.88 -1.18 5.65
C VAL A 66 -7.59 -1.03 4.30
N TYR A 67 -7.90 0.19 3.90
CA TYR A 67 -8.44 0.49 2.57
C TYR A 67 -7.72 1.66 1.91
N ILE A 68 -7.86 1.80 0.59
CA ILE A 68 -7.30 2.95 -0.14
C ILE A 68 -8.23 4.16 -0.01
N SER A 69 -7.73 5.24 0.59
CA SER A 69 -8.44 6.52 0.68
C SER A 69 -8.09 7.46 -0.47
N ASP A 70 -6.92 7.29 -1.09
CA ASP A 70 -6.48 8.12 -2.21
C ASP A 70 -5.53 7.35 -3.13
N PHE A 71 -5.82 7.41 -4.43
CA PHE A 71 -5.02 6.79 -5.47
C PHE A 71 -4.00 7.75 -6.08
N TYR A 72 -3.91 9.01 -5.66
CA TYR A 72 -2.99 10.00 -6.24
C TYR A 72 -3.00 9.97 -7.78
N LYS A 73 -4.20 9.93 -8.37
CA LYS A 73 -4.40 9.61 -9.78
C LYS A 73 -3.57 10.48 -10.71
N SER A 74 -3.47 11.78 -10.42
CA SER A 74 -2.69 12.72 -11.23
C SER A 74 -1.19 12.40 -11.21
N GLU A 75 -0.66 12.04 -10.05
CA GLU A 75 0.75 11.67 -9.85
C GLU A 75 1.07 10.32 -10.48
N ASN A 76 0.17 9.35 -10.34
CA ASN A 76 0.30 8.01 -10.88
C ASN A 76 0.12 7.98 -12.41
N ASP A 77 -0.79 8.77 -12.97
CA ASP A 77 -1.00 8.89 -14.42
C ASP A 77 0.13 9.67 -15.13
N ALA A 78 1.06 10.29 -14.39
CA ALA A 78 2.17 11.06 -14.96
C ALA A 78 3.23 10.20 -15.67
N GLY A 79 3.00 8.89 -15.84
CA GLY A 79 3.84 7.97 -16.61
C GLY A 79 5.12 7.57 -15.89
N LYS A 80 5.09 7.51 -14.55
CA LYS A 80 6.22 7.08 -13.71
C LYS A 80 6.05 5.62 -13.29
N ASP A 81 7.15 4.98 -12.94
CA ASP A 81 7.13 3.62 -12.38
C ASP A 81 6.70 3.61 -10.90
N THR A 82 6.88 4.73 -10.20
CA THR A 82 6.55 4.88 -8.79
C THR A 82 5.07 5.10 -8.58
N CYS A 83 4.43 4.13 -7.92
CA CYS A 83 3.06 4.18 -7.48
C CYS A 83 2.96 4.91 -6.14
N TYR A 84 1.88 5.65 -5.93
CA TYR A 84 1.53 6.31 -4.68
C TYR A 84 0.12 5.92 -4.27
N LEU A 85 -0.06 5.47 -3.03
CA LEU A 85 -1.36 5.15 -2.45
C LEU A 85 -1.44 5.69 -1.02
N GLU A 86 -2.59 6.24 -0.66
CA GLU A 86 -2.94 6.50 0.74
C GLU A 86 -3.78 5.37 1.28
N PHE A 87 -3.31 4.79 2.37
CA PHE A 87 -4.00 3.76 3.13
C PHE A 87 -4.66 4.38 4.35
N ALA A 88 -5.85 3.92 4.67
CA ALA A 88 -6.61 4.38 5.83
C ALA A 88 -7.20 3.21 6.63
N SER A 89 -7.34 3.42 7.94
CA SER A 89 -8.14 2.58 8.85
C SER A 89 -8.70 3.43 9.99
N SER A 90 -9.74 2.93 10.63
CA SER A 90 -10.26 3.48 11.90
C SER A 90 -9.47 3.01 13.13
N ASP A 91 -8.62 1.99 13.00
CA ASP A 91 -7.70 1.55 14.05
C ASP A 91 -6.24 1.87 13.65
N ALA A 92 -5.54 2.63 14.50
CA ALA A 92 -4.13 2.93 14.30
C ALA A 92 -3.27 1.67 14.21
N LYS A 93 -3.65 0.59 14.90
CA LYS A 93 -2.91 -0.68 14.88
C LYS A 93 -2.85 -1.30 13.49
N ASP A 94 -3.90 -1.15 12.69
CA ASP A 94 -3.93 -1.65 11.32
C ASP A 94 -2.89 -0.94 10.46
N ILE A 95 -2.80 0.39 10.57
CA ILE A 95 -1.78 1.20 9.89
C ILE A 95 -0.38 0.85 10.41
N ILE A 96 -0.19 0.71 11.72
CA ILE A 96 1.10 0.32 12.32
C ILE A 96 1.55 -1.06 11.81
N ASN A 97 0.62 -2.02 11.72
CA ASN A 97 0.91 -3.35 11.19
C ASN A 97 1.24 -3.29 9.69
N LEU A 98 0.51 -2.49 8.90
CA LEU A 98 0.81 -2.26 7.49
C LEU A 98 2.24 -1.73 7.33
N LEU A 99 2.69 -0.79 8.18
CA LEU A 99 4.04 -0.21 8.08
C LEU A 99 5.18 -1.23 8.23
N THR A 100 4.90 -2.45 8.73
CA THR A 100 5.89 -3.53 8.79
C THR A 100 6.34 -4.04 7.41
N ILE A 101 5.63 -3.68 6.33
CA ILE A 101 6.03 -3.99 4.95
C ILE A 101 7.07 -3.02 4.37
N ILE A 102 7.43 -1.94 5.07
CA ILE A 102 8.46 -1.02 4.60
C ILE A 102 9.80 -1.78 4.45
N ASN A 103 10.50 -1.52 3.33
CA ASN A 103 11.70 -2.26 2.93
C ASN A 103 11.50 -3.78 2.73
N LYS A 104 10.25 -4.24 2.60
CA LYS A 104 9.90 -5.61 2.23
C LYS A 104 9.56 -5.71 0.76
N HIS A 105 9.64 -6.93 0.25
CA HIS A 105 9.10 -7.31 -1.04
C HIS A 105 7.73 -7.97 -0.83
N VAL A 106 6.70 -7.44 -1.46
CA VAL A 106 5.32 -7.92 -1.33
C VAL A 106 4.80 -8.35 -2.70
N TYR A 107 4.39 -9.62 -2.83
CA TYR A 107 3.93 -10.18 -4.10
C TYR A 107 3.05 -11.41 -3.86
N ASN A 108 2.27 -11.78 -4.86
CA ASN A 108 1.53 -13.03 -4.84
C ASN A 108 2.32 -14.13 -5.55
N ARG A 109 2.25 -15.35 -5.01
CA ARG A 109 2.86 -16.54 -5.62
C ARG A 109 1.91 -17.72 -5.54
N ASN A 110 1.90 -18.53 -6.61
CA ASN A 110 1.23 -19.82 -6.61
C ASN A 110 2.01 -20.82 -5.74
N VAL A 111 1.31 -21.45 -4.80
CA VAL A 111 1.82 -22.48 -3.91
C VAL A 111 0.91 -23.69 -3.97
N ILE A 112 1.47 -24.89 -3.78
CA ILE A 112 0.68 -26.12 -3.69
C ILE A 112 0.44 -26.42 -2.21
N ILE A 113 -0.83 -26.42 -1.80
CA ILE A 113 -1.29 -26.77 -0.46
C ILE A 113 -2.25 -27.95 -0.60
N ASP A 114 -1.97 -29.06 0.07
CA ASP A 114 -2.78 -30.30 0.02
C ASP A 114 -3.07 -30.83 -1.40
N GLY A 115 -2.16 -30.56 -2.35
CA GLY A 115 -2.31 -30.97 -3.75
C GLY A 115 -3.09 -30.00 -4.63
N GLU A 116 -3.57 -28.89 -4.09
CA GLU A 116 -4.28 -27.83 -4.81
C GLU A 116 -3.41 -26.57 -4.96
N GLU A 117 -3.48 -25.95 -6.15
CA GLU A 117 -2.79 -24.68 -6.40
C GLU A 117 -3.58 -23.53 -5.76
N THR A 118 -2.90 -22.79 -4.88
CA THR A 118 -3.44 -21.63 -4.16
C THR A 118 -2.55 -20.42 -4.41
N VAL A 119 -3.13 -19.23 -4.54
CA VAL A 119 -2.38 -17.97 -4.58
C VAL A 119 -2.16 -17.49 -3.14
N THR A 120 -0.92 -17.19 -2.78
CA THR A 120 -0.58 -16.70 -1.43
C THR A 120 0.20 -15.40 -1.51
N LEU A 121 -0.18 -14.45 -0.65
CA LEU A 121 0.56 -13.23 -0.39
C LEU A 121 1.87 -13.52 0.35
N ILE A 122 2.99 -13.11 -0.23
CA ILE A 122 4.34 -13.19 0.33
C ILE A 122 4.79 -11.80 0.76
N ILE A 123 5.41 -11.70 1.94
CA ILE A 123 6.03 -10.49 2.49
C ILE A 123 7.40 -10.89 3.06
N GLU A 124 8.51 -10.46 2.44
CA GLU A 124 9.88 -10.86 2.82
C GLU A 124 10.89 -9.71 2.88
#